data_AF-A0AAV3AB43-F1
#
_entry.id   AF-A0AAV3AB43-F1
#
_cell.length_a   1.000
_cell.length_b   1.000
_cell.length_c   1.000
_cell.angle_alpha   90.00
_cell.angle_beta   90.00
_cell.angle_gamma   90.00
#
_symmetry.space_group_name_H-M   'P 1'
#
loop_
_entity.id
_entity.type
_entity.pdbx_description
1 polymer ?
#
loop_
_entity_poly.entity_id
_entity_poly.type
_entity_poly.pdbx_seq_one_letter_code
_entity_poly.pdbx_strand_id
1 'polypeptide(L)'
;MCLKTSVFLIIGVVLCLSHLSSCQNWETFKSKHIRDSPINCDSAMNNSIFIIQNRCKRLNTFIISDPDTVQAICSRVPGRSNVTSPTSFQLINCIRNSDITPPCPYTSSDENSVICITCERTLPVHFVKVGKCSAAEQKHGLL
;
A
#
# COMPACT_ATOMS: atom_id res chain seq x y z
N MET A 1 7.89 18.26 45.49
CA MET A 1 7.03 17.07 45.68
C MET A 1 6.83 16.42 44.32
N CYS A 2 7.56 15.33 44.05
CA CYS A 2 7.30 14.44 42.92
C CYS A 2 6.00 13.69 43.20
N LEU A 3 5.02 13.81 42.31
CA LEU A 3 3.93 12.85 42.27
C LEU A 3 4.56 11.49 41.89
N LYS A 4 4.41 10.49 42.77
CA LYS A 4 4.80 9.10 42.48
C LYS A 4 3.88 8.53 41.40
N THR A 5 4.06 8.98 40.16
CA THR A 5 3.51 8.32 38.98
C THR A 5 4.50 7.27 38.54
N SER A 6 4.13 6.03 38.81
CA SER A 6 4.83 4.80 38.44
C SER A 6 5.39 4.89 37.01
N VAL A 7 6.71 4.78 36.89
CA VAL A 7 7.49 4.86 35.64
C VAL A 7 7.10 3.77 34.63
N PHE A 8 6.25 2.81 35.02
CA PHE A 8 5.73 1.76 34.13
C PHE A 8 4.73 2.23 33.06
N LEU A 9 4.05 3.37 33.24
CA LEU A 9 3.03 3.82 32.27
C LEU A 9 3.59 4.55 31.04
N ILE A 10 4.79 5.11 31.14
CA ILE A 10 5.38 5.89 30.03
C ILE A 10 6.02 4.97 28.97
N ILE A 11 6.52 3.79 29.37
CA ILE A 11 7.12 2.82 28.44
C ILE A 11 6.05 2.12 27.57
N GLY A 12 4.84 1.91 28.10
CA GLY A 12 3.75 1.27 27.36
C GLY A 12 3.21 2.12 26.20
N VAL A 13 3.17 3.45 26.34
CA VAL A 13 2.63 4.35 25.30
C VAL A 13 3.56 4.42 24.08
N VAL A 14 4.88 4.40 24.29
CA VAL A 14 5.88 4.46 23.20
C VAL A 14 5.92 3.13 22.41
N LEU A 15 5.71 2.00 23.09
CA LEU A 15 5.60 0.69 22.44
C LEU A 15 4.26 0.53 21.68
N CYS A 16 3.17 1.14 22.14
CA CYS A 16 1.90 1.12 21.39
C CYS A 16 1.93 2.01 20.13
N LEU A 17 2.64 3.13 20.15
CA LEU A 17 2.75 4.04 19.01
C LEU A 17 3.58 3.45 17.85
N SER A 18 4.45 2.48 18.11
CA SER A 18 5.25 1.80 17.09
C SER A 18 4.46 0.71 16.33
N HIS A 19 3.29 0.30 16.82
CA HIS A 19 2.45 -0.72 16.17
C HIS A 19 1.40 -0.16 15.20
N LEU A 20 1.18 1.15 15.14
CA LEU A 20 0.14 1.73 14.28
C LEU A 20 0.53 1.79 12.79
N SER A 21 1.77 1.44 12.44
CA SER A 21 2.38 1.81 11.16
C SER A 21 2.37 0.74 10.04
N SER A 22 1.69 -0.41 10.15
CA SER A 22 1.51 -1.27 8.96
C SER A 22 0.30 -2.22 8.99
N CYS A 23 -0.91 -1.71 9.20
CA CYS A 23 -2.11 -2.56 9.20
C CYS A 23 -2.64 -2.94 7.79
N GLN A 24 -1.80 -2.98 6.75
CA GLN A 24 -2.24 -3.46 5.43
C GLN A 24 -1.87 -4.93 5.28
N ASN A 25 -2.87 -5.76 4.99
CA ASN A 25 -2.76 -7.18 4.73
C ASN A 25 -3.04 -7.46 3.24
N TRP A 26 -2.90 -8.72 2.84
CA TRP A 26 -3.16 -9.15 1.46
C TRP A 26 -4.54 -8.73 0.94
N GLU A 27 -5.60 -8.95 1.72
CA GLU A 27 -6.96 -8.61 1.29
C GLU A 27 -7.13 -7.11 1.04
N THR A 28 -6.53 -6.28 1.91
CA THR A 28 -6.53 -4.83 1.74
C THR A 28 -5.71 -4.41 0.52
N PHE A 29 -4.54 -5.02 0.32
CA PHE A 29 -3.70 -4.76 -0.86
C PHE A 29 -4.46 -5.11 -2.15
N LYS A 30 -5.03 -6.33 -2.22
CA LYS A 30 -5.81 -6.84 -3.35
C LYS A 30 -6.98 -5.91 -3.68
N SER A 31 -7.78 -5.55 -2.68
CA SER A 31 -8.92 -4.64 -2.86
C SER A 31 -8.51 -3.26 -3.39
N LYS A 32 -7.37 -2.72 -2.92
CA LYS A 32 -6.88 -1.40 -3.33
C LYS A 32 -6.17 -1.40 -4.68
N HIS A 33 -5.51 -2.49 -5.06
CA HIS A 33 -4.50 -2.45 -6.11
C HIS A 33 -4.68 -3.47 -7.22
N ILE A 34 -5.55 -4.47 -7.12
CA ILE A 34 -5.68 -5.51 -8.16
C ILE A 34 -7.05 -5.45 -8.81
N ARG A 35 -7.09 -5.51 -10.14
CA ARG A 35 -8.31 -5.60 -10.94
C ARG A 35 -8.06 -6.54 -12.12
N ASP A 36 -9.05 -7.35 -12.48
CA ASP A 36 -8.92 -8.31 -13.58
C ASP A 36 -9.10 -7.66 -14.96
N SER A 37 -9.60 -6.42 -15.00
CA SER A 37 -9.86 -5.67 -16.23
C SER A 37 -9.65 -4.16 -16.02
N PRO A 38 -9.47 -3.39 -17.12
CA PRO A 38 -9.36 -1.94 -17.04
C PRO A 38 -10.56 -1.30 -16.35
N ILE A 39 -10.31 -0.19 -15.65
CA ILE A 39 -11.29 0.47 -14.78
C ILE A 39 -11.53 1.93 -15.18
N ASN A 40 -12.70 2.45 -14.79
CA ASN A 40 -12.92 3.89 -14.73
C ASN A 40 -12.49 4.42 -13.35
N CYS A 41 -11.60 5.42 -13.32
CA CYS A 41 -11.02 5.93 -12.08
C CYS A 41 -12.04 6.58 -11.14
N ASP A 42 -12.99 7.37 -11.65
CA ASP A 42 -14.01 8.02 -10.80
C ASP A 42 -14.85 6.99 -10.05
N SER A 43 -15.32 5.96 -10.76
CA SER A 43 -16.09 4.86 -10.17
C SER A 43 -15.26 4.02 -9.21
N ALA A 44 -14.07 3.58 -9.63
CA ALA A 44 -13.22 2.71 -8.82
C ALA A 44 -12.72 3.38 -7.53
N MET A 45 -12.46 4.70 -7.58
CA MET A 45 -11.99 5.48 -6.44
C MET A 45 -13.13 5.98 -5.54
N ASN A 46 -14.39 5.90 -5.98
CA ASN A 46 -15.58 6.17 -5.16
C ASN A 46 -15.91 4.99 -4.22
N ASN A 47 -14.91 4.54 -3.48
CA ASN A 47 -15.01 3.47 -2.49
C ASN A 47 -14.45 3.96 -1.15
N SER A 48 -15.11 3.61 -0.04
CA SER A 48 -14.73 4.01 1.31
C SER A 48 -13.28 3.65 1.67
N ILE A 49 -12.70 2.62 1.06
CA ILE A 49 -11.29 2.24 1.24
C ILE A 49 -10.28 3.30 0.76
N PHE A 50 -10.72 4.23 -0.08
CA PHE A 50 -9.93 5.35 -0.61
C PHE A 50 -10.33 6.70 -0.02
N ILE A 51 -11.20 6.73 1.00
CA ILE A 51 -11.68 7.96 1.65
C ILE A 51 -11.18 7.98 3.09
N ILE A 52 -10.30 8.92 3.42
CA ILE A 52 -9.71 9.07 4.76
C ILE A 52 -10.15 10.43 5.30
N GLN A 53 -10.84 10.44 6.44
CA GLN A 53 -11.34 11.67 7.08
C GLN A 53 -12.14 12.56 6.11
N ASN A 54 -13.06 11.94 5.36
CA ASN A 54 -13.88 12.60 4.34
C ASN A 54 -13.07 13.25 3.19
N ARG A 55 -11.84 12.77 2.97
CA ARG A 55 -10.97 13.21 1.88
C ARG A 55 -10.58 12.05 0.98
N CYS A 56 -10.74 12.23 -0.31
CA CYS A 56 -10.33 11.26 -1.32
C CYS A 56 -8.80 11.07 -1.37
N LYS A 57 -8.34 9.84 -1.61
CA LYS A 57 -6.92 9.53 -1.81
C LYS A 57 -6.38 10.25 -3.04
N ARG A 58 -5.17 10.83 -2.94
CA ARG A 58 -4.59 11.64 -4.03
C ARG A 58 -4.19 10.81 -5.25
N LEU A 59 -3.65 9.62 -5.03
CA LEU A 59 -3.14 8.74 -6.09
C LEU A 59 -3.41 7.29 -5.70
N ASN A 60 -3.86 6.50 -6.66
CA ASN A 60 -3.87 5.05 -6.54
C ASN A 60 -3.47 4.41 -7.85
N THR A 61 -2.63 3.37 -7.78
CA THR A 61 -2.27 2.55 -8.93
C THR A 61 -3.01 1.23 -8.84
N PHE A 62 -3.71 0.87 -9.91
CA PHE A 62 -4.30 -0.45 -10.10
C PHE A 62 -3.41 -1.26 -11.04
N ILE A 63 -3.13 -2.49 -10.64
CA ILE A 63 -2.43 -3.53 -11.38
C ILE A 63 -3.52 -4.34 -12.09
N ILE A 64 -3.50 -4.33 -13.42
CA ILE A 64 -4.45 -5.09 -14.23
C ILE A 64 -3.87 -6.49 -14.43
N SER A 65 -4.29 -7.42 -13.58
CA SER A 65 -3.80 -8.80 -13.51
C SER A 65 -4.70 -9.63 -12.61
N ASP A 66 -4.68 -10.95 -12.77
CA ASP A 66 -5.27 -11.84 -11.78
C ASP A 66 -4.51 -11.78 -10.44
N PRO A 67 -5.18 -11.99 -9.29
CA PRO A 67 -4.55 -11.92 -7.97
C PRO A 67 -3.42 -12.91 -7.74
N ASP A 68 -3.51 -14.12 -8.30
CA ASP A 68 -2.53 -15.18 -8.07
C ASP A 68 -1.17 -14.83 -8.70
N THR A 69 -1.18 -14.23 -9.90
CA THR A 69 0.02 -13.70 -10.55
C THR A 69 0.71 -12.62 -9.70
N VAL A 70 -0.06 -11.70 -9.11
CA VAL A 70 0.49 -10.65 -8.25
C VAL A 70 1.00 -11.23 -6.92
N GLN A 71 0.29 -12.19 -6.35
CA GLN A 71 0.70 -12.88 -5.13
C GLN A 71 2.00 -13.68 -5.34
N ALA A 72 2.19 -14.27 -6.51
CA ALA A 72 3.38 -15.06 -6.86
C ALA A 72 4.69 -14.26 -6.78
N ILE A 73 4.65 -12.93 -6.91
CA ILE A 73 5.81 -12.04 -6.70
C ILE A 73 6.46 -12.27 -5.33
N CYS A 74 5.64 -12.55 -4.31
CA CYS A 74 6.07 -12.72 -2.93
C CYS A 74 6.32 -14.17 -2.51
N SER A 75 6.09 -15.16 -3.39
CA SER A 75 6.07 -16.60 -3.05
C SER A 75 7.31 -17.12 -2.29
N ARG A 76 8.49 -16.52 -2.51
CA ARG A 76 9.77 -16.91 -1.89
C ARG A 76 10.27 -15.94 -0.82
N VAL A 77 9.40 -15.08 -0.29
CA VAL A 77 9.76 -14.04 0.69
C VAL A 77 9.18 -14.39 2.06
N PRO A 78 9.95 -15.06 2.94
CA PRO A 78 9.45 -15.52 4.24
C PRO A 78 9.28 -14.37 5.24
N GLY A 79 10.16 -13.36 5.16
CA GLY A 79 10.14 -12.18 6.02
C GLY A 79 9.41 -11.00 5.39
N ARG A 80 9.67 -9.80 5.91
CA ARG A 80 9.17 -8.55 5.35
C ARG A 80 10.25 -7.91 4.46
N SER A 81 9.97 -7.71 3.18
CA SER A 81 10.93 -7.08 2.25
C SER A 81 10.23 -6.42 1.07
N ASN A 82 10.83 -5.37 0.53
CA ASN A 82 10.40 -4.75 -0.72
C ASN A 82 10.95 -5.56 -1.91
N VAL A 83 10.07 -6.00 -2.80
CA VAL A 83 10.38 -6.84 -3.96
C VAL A 83 9.92 -6.16 -5.24
N THR A 84 10.81 -6.16 -6.22
CA THR A 84 10.48 -5.72 -7.59
C THR A 84 9.87 -6.89 -8.34
N SER A 85 8.77 -6.66 -9.06
CA SER A 85 8.19 -7.70 -9.90
C SER A 85 9.18 -8.20 -10.96
N PRO A 86 9.16 -9.50 -11.30
CA PRO A 86 10.06 -10.05 -12.32
C PRO A 86 9.69 -9.60 -13.73
N THR A 87 8.43 -9.21 -13.95
CA THR A 87 7.87 -8.76 -15.22
C THR A 87 7.10 -7.46 -15.04
N SER A 88 6.89 -6.76 -16.16
CA SER A 88 6.02 -5.57 -16.19
C SER A 88 4.56 -5.97 -16.11
N PHE A 89 3.75 -5.09 -15.53
CA PHE A 89 2.30 -5.16 -15.50
C PHE A 89 1.70 -3.99 -16.27
N GLN A 90 0.47 -4.17 -16.76
CA GLN A 90 -0.37 -3.03 -17.14
C GLN A 90 -0.87 -2.34 -15.87
N LEU A 91 -0.64 -1.04 -15.80
CA LEU A 91 -0.96 -0.21 -14.65
C LEU A 91 -1.91 0.91 -15.05
N ILE A 92 -2.92 1.16 -14.22
CA ILE A 92 -3.80 2.32 -14.33
C ILE A 92 -3.59 3.20 -13.10
N ASN A 93 -3.03 4.38 -13.30
CA ASN A 93 -2.85 5.39 -12.27
C ASN A 93 -4.08 6.31 -12.23
N CYS A 94 -4.81 6.29 -11.13
CA CYS A 94 -5.88 7.23 -10.83
C CYS A 94 -5.34 8.38 -10.00
N ILE A 95 -5.24 9.55 -10.63
CA ILE A 95 -4.72 10.78 -10.02
C ILE A 95 -5.89 11.71 -9.72
N ARG A 96 -6.08 12.03 -8.45
CA ARG A 96 -7.14 12.95 -8.01
C ARG A 96 -6.87 14.33 -8.58
N ASN A 97 -7.91 14.95 -9.12
CA ASN A 97 -7.89 16.34 -9.54
C ASN A 97 -7.99 17.27 -8.31
N SER A 98 -8.53 18.47 -8.49
CA SER A 98 -8.59 19.51 -7.44
C SER A 98 -9.47 19.14 -6.25
N ASP A 99 -10.61 18.47 -6.49
CA ASP A 99 -11.60 18.27 -5.43
C ASP A 99 -11.16 17.20 -4.42
N ILE A 100 -11.33 17.53 -3.15
CA ILE A 100 -10.85 16.72 -2.02
C ILE A 100 -12.01 15.95 -1.38
N THR A 101 -13.23 16.49 -1.44
CA THR A 101 -14.43 15.93 -0.83
C THR A 101 -15.16 15.01 -1.81
N PRO A 102 -15.52 13.78 -1.42
CA PRO A 102 -16.25 12.86 -2.29
C PRO A 102 -17.60 13.41 -2.79
N PRO A 103 -18.04 13.05 -4.02
CA PRO A 103 -17.29 12.28 -5.01
C PRO A 103 -16.18 13.13 -5.65
N CYS A 104 -15.00 12.55 -5.82
CA CYS A 104 -13.86 13.28 -6.40
C CYS A 104 -13.62 12.86 -7.86
N PRO A 105 -13.30 13.81 -8.75
CA PRO A 105 -12.87 13.51 -10.11
C PRO A 105 -11.40 13.07 -10.14
N TYR A 106 -11.12 12.07 -10.97
CA TYR A 106 -9.81 11.49 -11.21
C TYR A 106 -9.49 11.44 -12.70
N THR A 107 -8.24 11.73 -13.03
CA THR A 107 -7.68 11.44 -14.35
C THR A 107 -6.97 10.10 -14.31
N SER A 108 -7.09 9.32 -15.39
CA SER A 108 -6.37 8.06 -15.59
C SER A 108 -5.10 8.27 -16.43
N SER A 109 -4.04 7.56 -16.08
CA SER A 109 -2.87 7.40 -16.92
C SER A 109 -2.47 5.92 -16.94
N ASP A 110 -2.34 5.38 -18.14
CA ASP A 110 -1.96 3.99 -18.36
C ASP A 110 -0.46 3.88 -18.64
N GLU A 111 0.20 2.90 -18.02
CA GLU A 111 1.59 2.59 -18.30
C GLU A 111 1.87 1.09 -18.16
N ASN A 112 2.92 0.60 -18.82
CA ASN A 112 3.45 -0.75 -18.64
C ASN A 112 4.80 -0.66 -17.94
N SER A 113 4.87 -1.17 -16.71
CA SER A 113 6.09 -1.07 -15.90
C SER A 113 6.17 -2.19 -14.87
N VAL A 114 7.39 -2.46 -14.39
CA VAL A 114 7.58 -3.27 -13.19
C VAL A 114 7.07 -2.50 -11.97
N ILE A 115 6.77 -3.19 -10.89
CA ILE A 115 6.29 -2.60 -9.64
C ILE A 115 7.20 -2.96 -8.47
N CYS A 116 7.26 -2.09 -7.48
CA CYS A 116 7.86 -2.37 -6.18
C CYS A 116 6.74 -2.53 -5.15
N ILE A 117 6.70 -3.69 -4.49
CA ILE A 117 5.72 -4.01 -3.45
C ILE A 117 6.43 -4.52 -2.19
N THR A 118 5.87 -4.25 -1.01
CA THR A 118 6.30 -4.92 0.21
C THR A 118 5.62 -6.27 0.28
N CYS A 119 6.42 -7.32 0.37
CA CYS A 119 6.02 -8.67 0.71
C CYS A 119 6.18 -8.89 2.21
N GLU A 120 5.27 -9.62 2.83
CA GLU A 120 5.41 -10.12 4.19
C GLU A 120 4.80 -11.52 4.28
N ARG A 121 5.56 -12.50 4.80
CA ARG A 121 5.09 -13.89 4.98
C ARG A 121 4.42 -14.42 3.71
N THR A 122 5.16 -14.33 2.60
CA THR A 122 4.77 -14.74 1.23
C THR A 122 3.62 -13.98 0.57
N LEU A 123 3.12 -12.90 1.16
CA LEU A 123 1.99 -12.14 0.64
C LEU A 123 2.35 -10.68 0.32
N PRO A 124 1.81 -10.09 -0.76
CA PRO A 124 1.84 -8.65 -0.96
C PRO A 124 1.04 -7.92 0.12
N VAL A 125 1.61 -6.91 0.75
CA VAL A 125 0.95 -6.15 1.82
C VAL A 125 0.96 -4.64 1.57
N HIS A 126 1.83 -4.14 0.71
CA HIS A 126 1.92 -2.70 0.42
C HIS A 126 2.41 -2.41 -1.00
N PHE A 127 1.79 -1.45 -1.68
CA PHE A 127 2.29 -0.93 -2.96
C PHE A 127 3.26 0.23 -2.67
N VAL A 128 4.54 0.04 -2.95
CA VAL A 128 5.58 1.04 -2.65
C VAL A 128 5.59 2.09 -3.75
N LYS A 129 5.76 1.65 -5.01
CA LYS A 129 5.81 2.53 -6.19
C LYS A 129 5.79 1.74 -7.50
N VAL A 130 5.51 2.46 -8.58
CA VAL A 130 5.84 2.02 -9.94
C VAL A 130 7.36 2.04 -10.14
N GLY A 131 7.89 1.05 -10.86
CA GLY A 131 9.31 0.88 -11.10
C GLY A 131 10.02 -0.03 -10.08
N LYS A 132 11.35 -0.07 -10.17
CA LYS A 132 12.18 -0.93 -9.32
C LYS A 132 12.24 -0.44 -7.87
N CYS A 133 12.35 -1.36 -6.92
CA CYS A 133 12.63 -1.04 -5.52
C CYS A 133 13.98 -0.34 -5.36
N SER A 134 14.08 0.54 -4.38
CA SER A 134 15.31 1.28 -4.05
C SER A 134 16.28 0.37 -3.26
N ALA A 135 17.59 0.46 -3.54
CA ALA A 135 18.59 -0.33 -2.81
C ALA A 135 18.70 0.04 -1.30
N ALA A 136 18.25 1.24 -0.91
CA ALA A 136 18.39 1.76 0.46
C ALA A 136 17.33 1.23 1.47
N GLU A 137 16.27 0.55 1.02
CA GLU A 137 15.14 0.17 1.87
C GLU A 137 15.24 -1.24 2.48
N GLN A 138 16.38 -1.93 2.28
CA GLN A 138 16.57 -3.32 2.70
C GLN A 138 17.15 -3.50 4.13
N LYS A 139 17.27 -2.43 4.93
CA LYS A 139 18.07 -2.42 6.17
C LYS A 139 17.32 -2.19 7.49
N HIS A 140 16.05 -2.58 7.65
CA HIS A 140 15.41 -2.55 8.98
C HIS A 140 14.67 -3.86 9.29
N GLY A 141 15.46 -4.92 9.50
CA GLY A 141 14.98 -6.24 9.91
C GLY A 141 16.01 -7.08 10.66
N LEU A 142 17.00 -6.44 11.30
CA LEU A 142 17.93 -7.11 12.22
C LEU A 142 18.25 -6.17 13.38
N LEU A 143 17.55 -6.38 14.49
CA LEU A 143 18.06 -6.52 15.87
C LEU A 143 16.87 -6.83 16.79
#